data_AF-A0A5B7HQ44-F1
#
_entry.id   AF-A0A5B7HQ44-F1
#
_cell.length_a   1.000
_cell.length_b   1.000
_cell.length_c   1.000
_cell.angle_alpha   90.00
_cell.angle_beta   90.00
_cell.angle_gamma   90.00
#
_symmetry.space_group_name_H-M   'P 1'
#
loop_
_entity.id
_entity.type
_entity.pdbx_description
1 polymer ?
#
loop_
_entity_poly.entity_id
_entity_poly.type
_entity_poly.pdbx_seq_one_letter_code
_entity_poly.pdbx_strand_id
1 'polypeptide(L)'
;MGVILRSTYSYISTLLLALNRVPSAATSQLAANLSANATNHGQPWATSKINPGGVKNFSRASHKYFSASKKKRFEQLRTLLLTRITTLEVKVKDLIKSLEFTQSEVCELQTENKTLQKSDHEKRTLINDYKARIQELEQRSNYQEDYNHSLNLRFCGLHELRSGETWEETTTLVQKTILDKLQLSSMNLEHVHHVGPLNPLHPRTIVAQFEKFADRETVLRNGRKMKRSGIFINEDLCAASQAIQSSQLPQLKQTRKDGKIASLKYTKLITKDCHVEQTNTTTTMMYYCFNYCFNKSCEN
;
A
#
# COMPACT_ATOMS: atom_id res chain seq x y z
N MET A 1 9.94 -7.10 15.60
CA MET A 1 8.55 -6.65 15.39
C MET A 1 7.91 -7.11 14.07
N GLY A 2 8.67 -7.55 13.05
CA GLY A 2 8.10 -7.91 11.72
C GLY A 2 7.62 -9.35 11.50
N VAL A 3 7.81 -10.27 12.46
CA VAL A 3 7.50 -11.71 12.27
C VAL A 3 6.11 -12.09 12.79
N ILE A 4 5.58 -11.34 13.76
CA ILE A 4 4.28 -11.64 14.40
C ILE A 4 3.09 -11.21 13.53
N LEU A 5 3.26 -10.17 12.69
CA LEU A 5 2.20 -9.65 11.83
C LEU A 5 1.92 -10.48 10.55
N ARG A 6 2.83 -11.38 10.15
CA ARG A 6 2.60 -12.28 9.00
C ARG A 6 1.82 -13.54 9.37
N SER A 7 1.88 -13.96 10.64
CA SER A 7 1.17 -15.17 11.11
C SER A 7 -0.32 -14.93 11.26
N THR A 8 -0.74 -13.73 11.68
CA THR A 8 -2.16 -13.42 11.93
C THR A 8 -2.93 -13.19 10.62
N TYR A 9 -2.30 -12.65 9.59
CA TYR A 9 -2.93 -12.48 8.27
C TYR A 9 -3.19 -13.81 7.54
N SER A 10 -2.30 -14.80 7.71
CA SER A 10 -2.50 -16.14 7.14
C SER A 10 -3.65 -16.88 7.84
N TYR A 11 -3.80 -16.72 9.15
CA TYR A 11 -4.87 -17.34 9.93
C TYR A 11 -6.26 -16.72 9.64
N ILE A 12 -6.32 -15.40 9.46
CA ILE A 12 -7.58 -14.71 9.14
C ILE A 12 -8.03 -15.00 7.70
N SER A 13 -7.08 -15.11 6.75
CA SER A 13 -7.40 -15.45 5.35
C SER A 13 -7.88 -16.90 5.20
N THR A 14 -7.32 -17.84 5.97
CA THR A 14 -7.79 -19.24 5.99
C THR A 14 -9.15 -19.40 6.66
N LEU A 15 -9.47 -18.61 7.70
CA LEU A 15 -10.80 -18.56 8.32
C LEU A 15 -11.88 -17.96 7.39
N LEU A 16 -11.53 -16.93 6.60
CA LEU A 16 -12.44 -16.34 5.61
C LEU A 16 -12.69 -17.24 4.38
N LEU A 17 -11.73 -18.11 4.03
CA LEU A 17 -11.92 -19.15 3.01
C LEU A 17 -12.70 -20.36 3.53
N ALA A 18 -12.63 -20.66 4.84
CA ALA A 18 -13.41 -21.72 5.47
C ALA A 18 -14.90 -21.38 5.62
N LEU A 19 -15.24 -20.09 5.84
CA LEU A 19 -16.64 -19.64 5.96
C LEU A 19 -17.38 -19.53 4.62
N ASN A 20 -16.66 -19.53 3.48
CA ASN A 20 -17.25 -19.51 2.13
C ASN A 20 -17.41 -20.92 1.50
N ARG A 21 -17.14 -21.99 2.26
CA ARG A 21 -17.44 -23.38 1.87
C ARG A 21 -18.57 -23.94 2.73
N VAL A 22 -19.72 -23.29 2.73
CA VAL A 22 -20.96 -23.99 3.05
C VAL A 22 -21.41 -24.70 1.78
N PRO A 23 -21.46 -26.04 1.73
CA PRO A 23 -21.82 -26.77 0.51
C PRO A 23 -23.24 -26.39 0.09
N SER A 24 -23.41 -25.98 -1.17
CA SER A 24 -24.70 -25.54 -1.73
C SER A 24 -25.78 -26.63 -1.70
N ALA A 25 -25.41 -27.87 -1.38
CA ALA A 25 -26.32 -28.97 -1.12
C ALA A 25 -27.17 -28.76 0.15
N ALA A 26 -26.63 -28.11 1.20
CA ALA A 26 -27.35 -27.90 2.46
C ALA A 26 -28.39 -26.76 2.35
N THR A 27 -28.10 -25.71 1.58
CA THR A 27 -29.06 -24.64 1.29
C THR A 27 -30.14 -25.07 0.30
N SER A 28 -29.82 -25.98 -0.62
CA SER A 28 -30.82 -26.55 -1.54
C SER A 28 -31.77 -27.54 -0.83
N GLN A 29 -31.29 -28.34 0.13
CA GLN A 29 -32.15 -29.20 0.96
C GLN A 29 -33.01 -28.42 1.95
N LEU A 30 -32.50 -27.32 2.53
CA LEU A 30 -33.31 -26.48 3.43
C LEU A 30 -34.40 -25.71 2.66
N ALA A 31 -34.10 -25.23 1.45
CA ALA A 31 -35.08 -24.57 0.57
C ALA A 31 -36.11 -25.57 0.01
N ALA A 32 -35.71 -26.80 -0.32
CA ALA A 32 -36.64 -27.87 -0.72
C ALA A 32 -37.57 -28.30 0.42
N ASN A 33 -37.07 -28.36 1.67
CA ASN A 33 -37.88 -28.68 2.84
C ASN A 33 -38.83 -27.54 3.25
N LEU A 34 -38.45 -26.28 3.03
CA LEU A 34 -39.35 -25.13 3.21
C LEU A 34 -40.41 -25.03 2.10
N SER A 35 -40.07 -25.42 0.86
CA SER A 35 -41.02 -25.53 -0.26
C SER A 35 -42.00 -26.70 -0.12
N ALA A 36 -41.56 -27.83 0.45
CA ALA A 36 -42.42 -28.99 0.71
C ALA A 36 -43.40 -28.77 1.88
N ASN A 37 -43.07 -27.89 2.84
CA ASN A 37 -43.97 -27.53 3.94
C ASN A 37 -44.96 -26.39 3.60
N ALA A 38 -44.67 -25.57 2.59
CA ALA A 38 -45.55 -24.48 2.16
C ALA A 38 -46.75 -24.95 1.31
N THR A 39 -46.77 -26.20 0.83
CA THR A 39 -47.84 -26.76 0.00
C THR A 39 -48.82 -27.68 0.74
N ASN A 40 -48.68 -27.84 2.07
CA ASN A 40 -49.47 -28.82 2.84
C ASN A 40 -50.43 -28.23 3.91
N HIS A 41 -50.78 -26.95 3.81
CA HIS A 41 -51.86 -26.37 4.60
C HIS A 41 -53.01 -25.89 3.69
N GLY A 42 -53.61 -26.86 3.02
CA GLY A 42 -54.76 -26.67 2.13
C GLY A 42 -55.49 -27.98 1.84
N GLN A 43 -55.61 -28.86 2.83
CA GLN A 43 -56.52 -30.02 2.75
C GLN A 43 -57.70 -29.75 3.68
N PRO A 44 -58.93 -29.56 3.14
CA PRO A 44 -60.12 -29.58 3.97
C PRO A 44 -60.21 -30.99 4.56
N TRP A 45 -60.24 -31.08 5.89
CA TRP A 45 -60.50 -32.33 6.57
C TRP A 45 -61.75 -32.97 5.95
N ALA A 46 -61.56 -34.15 5.36
CA ALA A 46 -62.63 -34.89 4.75
C ALA A 46 -63.71 -35.13 5.81
N THR A 47 -64.92 -34.61 5.57
CA THR A 47 -66.12 -35.07 6.27
C THR A 47 -66.39 -36.48 5.80
N SER A 48 -65.84 -37.47 6.51
CA SER A 48 -66.32 -38.84 6.37
C SER A 48 -67.79 -38.84 6.78
N LYS A 49 -68.69 -39.03 5.81
CA LYS A 49 -70.09 -39.39 6.09
C LYS A 49 -70.07 -40.69 6.89
N ILE A 50 -70.21 -40.57 8.20
CA ILE A 50 -70.43 -41.70 9.08
C ILE A 50 -71.81 -42.25 8.71
N ASN A 51 -71.81 -43.44 8.14
CA ASN A 51 -73.02 -44.20 7.87
C ASN A 51 -73.70 -44.53 9.22
N PRO A 52 -75.01 -44.27 9.41
CA PRO A 52 -75.70 -44.52 10.67
C PRO A 52 -76.05 -46.00 10.77
N GLY A 53 -75.04 -46.84 10.99
CA GLY A 53 -75.19 -48.29 11.02
C GLY A 53 -74.29 -48.89 12.07
N GLY A 54 -74.84 -49.12 13.27
CA GLY A 54 -74.18 -49.94 14.29
C GLY A 54 -73.89 -49.26 15.63
N VAL A 55 -74.73 -48.35 16.11
CA VAL A 55 -74.78 -48.08 17.57
C VAL A 55 -75.54 -49.23 18.22
N LYS A 56 -74.87 -50.38 18.38
CA LYS A 56 -75.32 -51.39 19.32
C LYS A 56 -75.15 -50.79 20.71
N ASN A 57 -76.28 -50.50 21.35
CA ASN A 57 -76.47 -50.17 22.76
C ASN A 57 -75.24 -50.43 23.63
N PHE A 58 -74.34 -49.45 23.74
CA PHE A 58 -73.46 -49.39 24.90
C PHE A 58 -74.36 -48.98 26.06
N SER A 59 -74.80 -50.01 26.77
CA SER A 59 -75.75 -49.94 27.87
C SER A 59 -75.47 -48.75 28.79
N ARG A 60 -76.56 -48.13 29.24
CA ARG A 60 -76.67 -47.15 30.33
C ARG A 60 -76.06 -47.60 31.68
N ALA A 61 -75.27 -48.67 31.72
CA ALA A 61 -74.77 -49.33 32.93
C ALA A 61 -73.30 -49.04 33.26
N SER A 62 -72.51 -48.39 32.38
CA SER A 62 -71.14 -47.95 32.76
C SER A 62 -71.10 -46.59 33.49
N HIS A 63 -72.23 -45.88 33.55
CA HIS A 63 -72.37 -44.63 34.30
C HIS A 63 -72.61 -44.83 35.81
N LYS A 64 -72.72 -46.07 36.30
CA LYS A 64 -73.21 -46.37 37.66
C LYS A 64 -72.16 -46.64 38.74
N TYR A 65 -70.85 -46.59 38.43
CA TYR A 65 -69.80 -46.68 39.45
C TYR A 65 -68.60 -45.76 39.20
N PHE A 66 -68.85 -44.52 38.77
CA PHE A 66 -67.87 -43.46 38.95
C PHE A 66 -68.11 -42.79 40.31
N SER A 67 -67.43 -43.27 41.35
CA SER A 67 -67.52 -42.70 42.70
C SER A 67 -67.34 -41.17 42.66
N ALA A 68 -68.08 -40.43 43.47
CA ALA A 68 -68.00 -38.95 43.54
C ALA A 68 -66.55 -38.45 43.67
N SER A 69 -65.67 -39.22 44.33
CA SER A 69 -64.24 -38.93 44.45
C SER A 69 -63.48 -38.95 43.12
N LYS A 70 -63.77 -39.88 42.20
CA LYS A 70 -63.11 -39.95 40.89
C LYS A 70 -63.59 -38.81 39.98
N LYS A 71 -64.87 -38.43 40.08
CA LYS A 71 -65.44 -37.26 39.37
C LYS A 71 -64.81 -35.95 39.81
N LYS A 72 -64.64 -35.77 41.12
CA LYS A 72 -63.94 -34.62 41.68
C LYS A 72 -62.49 -34.52 41.17
N ARG A 73 -61.75 -35.64 41.14
CA ARG A 73 -60.37 -35.68 40.62
C ARG A 73 -60.30 -35.36 39.12
N PHE A 74 -61.24 -35.87 38.33
CA PHE A 74 -61.30 -35.60 36.89
C PHE A 74 -61.58 -34.12 36.60
N GLU A 75 -62.54 -33.51 37.31
CA GLU A 75 -62.80 -32.06 37.16
C GLU A 75 -61.64 -31.21 37.65
N GLN A 76 -60.96 -31.59 38.74
CA GLN A 76 -59.73 -30.91 39.19
C GLN A 76 -58.60 -31.01 38.14
N LEU A 77 -58.44 -32.16 37.50
CA LEU A 77 -57.45 -32.33 36.43
C LEU A 77 -57.83 -31.50 35.21
N ARG A 78 -59.11 -31.45 34.85
CA ARG A 78 -59.63 -30.63 33.75
C ARG A 78 -59.38 -29.15 33.98
N THR A 79 -59.69 -28.62 35.17
CA THR A 79 -59.44 -27.20 35.49
C THR A 79 -57.94 -26.89 35.52
N LEU A 80 -57.11 -27.79 36.05
CA LEU A 80 -55.65 -27.67 36.02
C LEU A 80 -55.11 -27.65 34.58
N LEU A 81 -55.63 -28.51 33.71
CA LEU A 81 -55.22 -28.53 32.29
C LEU A 81 -55.66 -27.26 31.56
N LEU A 82 -56.89 -26.80 31.78
CA LEU A 82 -57.40 -25.57 31.18
C LEU A 82 -56.58 -24.35 31.61
N THR A 83 -56.27 -24.22 32.90
CA THR A 83 -55.43 -23.13 33.41
C THR A 83 -54.00 -23.16 32.86
N ARG A 84 -53.42 -24.34 32.67
CA ARG A 84 -52.11 -24.49 32.02
C ARG A 84 -52.16 -24.11 30.54
N ILE A 85 -53.20 -24.52 29.83
CA ILE A 85 -53.40 -24.18 28.40
C ILE A 85 -53.53 -22.66 28.24
N THR A 86 -54.39 -22.00 29.03
CA THR A 86 -54.55 -20.53 28.94
C THR A 86 -53.27 -19.79 29.31
N THR A 87 -52.53 -20.28 30.32
CA THR A 87 -51.22 -19.72 30.68
C THR A 87 -50.21 -19.87 29.54
N LEU A 88 -50.19 -21.02 28.86
CA LEU A 88 -49.33 -21.24 27.70
C LEU A 88 -49.73 -20.35 26.53
N GLU A 89 -51.01 -20.16 26.27
CA GLU A 89 -51.51 -19.26 25.22
C GLU A 89 -51.04 -17.82 25.45
N VAL A 90 -51.09 -17.33 26.70
CA VAL A 90 -50.58 -16.00 27.05
C VAL A 90 -49.07 -15.91 26.81
N LYS A 91 -48.30 -16.89 27.31
CA LYS A 91 -46.83 -16.92 27.11
C LYS A 91 -46.45 -16.97 25.64
N VAL A 92 -47.16 -17.74 24.82
CA VAL A 92 -46.92 -17.81 23.37
C VAL A 92 -47.21 -16.46 22.72
N LYS A 93 -48.29 -15.78 23.09
CA LYS A 93 -48.59 -14.43 22.58
C LYS A 93 -47.52 -13.41 22.96
N ASP A 94 -47.00 -13.45 24.18
CA ASP A 94 -45.94 -12.55 24.63
C ASP A 94 -44.62 -12.83 23.90
N LEU A 95 -44.29 -14.10 23.66
CA LEU A 95 -43.13 -14.50 22.86
C LEU A 95 -43.23 -14.02 21.41
N ILE A 96 -44.42 -14.08 20.79
CA ILE A 96 -44.64 -13.57 19.43
C ILE A 96 -44.35 -12.07 19.37
N LYS A 97 -44.88 -11.29 20.31
CA LYS A 97 -44.62 -9.84 20.37
C LYS A 97 -43.14 -9.52 20.56
N SER A 98 -42.46 -10.24 21.45
CA SER A 98 -41.01 -10.08 21.65
C SER A 98 -40.24 -10.41 20.38
N LEU A 99 -40.63 -11.45 19.66
CA LEU A 99 -40.00 -11.85 18.40
C LEU A 99 -40.18 -10.76 17.34
N GLU A 100 -41.40 -10.27 17.16
CA GLU A 100 -41.71 -9.17 16.22
C GLU A 100 -40.88 -7.91 16.51
N PHE A 101 -40.75 -7.54 17.79
CA PHE A 101 -39.92 -6.42 18.20
C PHE A 101 -38.45 -6.62 17.82
N THR A 102 -37.86 -7.77 18.19
CA THR A 102 -36.47 -8.07 17.83
C THR A 102 -36.25 -8.13 16.33
N GLN A 103 -37.25 -8.57 15.56
CA GLN A 103 -37.15 -8.66 14.12
C GLN A 103 -37.20 -7.28 13.46
N SER A 104 -37.95 -6.33 14.03
CA SER A 104 -37.93 -4.92 13.61
C SER A 104 -36.54 -4.29 13.83
N GLU A 105 -35.97 -4.47 15.03
CA GLU A 105 -34.65 -3.94 15.37
C GLU A 105 -33.55 -4.53 14.48
N VAL A 106 -33.60 -5.84 14.19
CA VAL A 106 -32.68 -6.48 13.25
C VAL A 106 -32.83 -5.90 11.84
N CYS A 107 -34.05 -5.60 11.38
CA CYS A 107 -34.25 -4.96 10.08
C CYS A 107 -33.64 -3.56 10.03
N GLU A 108 -33.85 -2.76 11.07
CA GLU A 108 -33.27 -1.41 11.18
C GLU A 108 -31.74 -1.46 11.17
N LEU A 109 -31.13 -2.30 12.01
CA LEU A 109 -29.68 -2.48 12.06
C LEU A 109 -29.12 -2.97 10.72
N GLN A 110 -29.84 -3.84 10.01
CA GLN A 110 -29.44 -4.27 8.67
C GLN A 110 -29.47 -3.11 7.66
N THR A 111 -30.43 -2.20 7.76
CA THR A 111 -30.48 -1.01 6.90
C THR A 111 -29.33 -0.05 7.20
N GLU A 112 -29.03 0.19 8.48
CA GLU A 112 -27.91 1.04 8.90
C GLU A 112 -26.56 0.43 8.49
N ASN A 113 -26.39 -0.89 8.64
CA ASN A 113 -25.16 -1.55 8.21
C ASN A 113 -24.95 -1.39 6.69
N LYS A 114 -26.02 -1.49 5.89
CA LYS A 114 -25.95 -1.24 4.44
C LYS A 114 -25.58 0.21 4.11
N THR A 115 -26.09 1.19 4.84
CA THR A 115 -25.73 2.60 4.59
C THR A 115 -24.28 2.89 4.99
N LEU A 116 -23.84 2.34 6.13
CA LEU A 116 -22.45 2.43 6.58
C LEU A 116 -21.48 1.77 5.59
N GLN A 117 -21.80 0.58 5.09
CA GLN A 117 -21.00 -0.11 4.07
C GLN A 117 -20.83 0.71 2.79
N LYS A 118 -21.91 1.37 2.33
CA LYS A 118 -21.85 2.28 1.17
C LYS A 118 -20.94 3.47 1.46
N SER A 119 -21.12 4.12 2.60
CA SER A 119 -20.28 5.26 3.01
C SER A 119 -18.80 4.88 3.14
N ASP A 120 -18.50 3.71 3.70
CA ASP A 120 -17.14 3.20 3.81
C ASP A 120 -16.52 2.89 2.45
N HIS A 121 -17.31 2.38 1.52
CA HIS A 121 -16.85 2.17 0.15
C HIS A 121 -16.50 3.50 -0.53
N GLU A 122 -17.38 4.50 -0.45
CA GLU A 122 -17.16 5.85 -1.00
C GLU A 122 -15.94 6.54 -0.38
N LYS A 123 -15.75 6.42 0.94
CA LYS A 123 -14.54 6.95 1.60
C LYS A 123 -13.29 6.25 1.10
N ARG A 124 -13.32 4.93 0.88
CA ARG A 124 -12.18 4.18 0.35
C ARG A 124 -11.83 4.59 -1.07
N THR A 125 -12.82 4.82 -1.93
CA THR A 125 -12.58 5.30 -3.29
C THR A 125 -11.95 6.69 -3.26
N LEU A 126 -12.51 7.62 -2.47
CA LEU A 126 -11.96 8.97 -2.30
C LEU A 126 -10.52 8.95 -1.76
N ILE A 127 -10.21 8.10 -0.78
CA ILE A 127 -8.85 7.95 -0.26
C ILE A 127 -7.88 7.50 -1.36
N ASN A 128 -8.30 6.58 -2.23
CA ASN A 128 -7.46 6.12 -3.33
C ASN A 128 -7.26 7.21 -4.39
N ASP A 129 -8.32 7.97 -4.70
CA ASP A 129 -8.26 9.10 -5.63
C ASP A 129 -7.32 10.21 -5.10
N TYR A 130 -7.43 10.55 -3.81
CA TYR A 130 -6.53 11.52 -3.18
C TYR A 130 -5.09 11.04 -3.15
N LYS A 131 -4.83 9.76 -2.88
CA LYS A 131 -3.48 9.19 -2.96
C LYS A 131 -2.89 9.30 -4.36
N ALA A 132 -3.67 8.96 -5.39
CA ALA A 132 -3.26 9.09 -6.77
C ALA A 132 -2.96 10.56 -7.12
N ARG A 133 -3.81 11.49 -6.67
CA ARG A 133 -3.62 12.92 -6.90
C ARG A 133 -2.39 13.49 -6.20
N ILE A 134 -2.14 13.09 -4.95
CA ILE A 134 -0.93 13.49 -4.21
C ILE A 134 0.31 13.01 -4.97
N GLN A 135 0.33 11.74 -5.38
CA GLN A 135 1.46 11.19 -6.14
C GLN A 135 1.70 11.94 -7.45
N GLU A 136 0.63 12.29 -8.18
CA GLU A 136 0.74 13.10 -9.41
C GLU A 136 1.29 14.50 -9.13
N LEU A 137 0.81 15.15 -8.07
CA LEU A 137 1.27 16.49 -7.67
C LEU A 137 2.73 16.47 -7.22
N GLU A 138 3.15 15.46 -6.47
CA GLU A 138 4.55 15.26 -6.09
C GLU A 138 5.44 15.08 -7.32
N GLN A 139 5.03 14.23 -8.27
CA GLN A 139 5.78 14.03 -9.52
C GLN A 139 5.90 15.33 -10.32
N ARG A 140 4.82 16.10 -10.45
CA ARG A 140 4.83 17.39 -11.13
C ARG A 140 5.70 18.42 -10.42
N SER A 141 5.64 18.46 -9.09
CA SER A 141 6.47 19.35 -8.27
C SER A 141 7.95 19.02 -8.44
N ASN A 142 8.33 17.74 -8.33
CA ASN A 142 9.70 17.29 -8.51
C ASN A 142 10.23 17.62 -9.92
N TYR A 143 9.40 17.41 -10.95
CA TYR A 143 9.76 17.77 -12.32
C TYR A 143 10.01 19.27 -12.48
N GLN A 144 9.17 20.12 -11.89
CA GLN A 144 9.34 21.56 -11.95
C GLN A 144 10.59 22.03 -11.21
N GLU A 145 10.88 21.45 -10.05
CA GLU A 145 12.08 21.75 -9.28
C GLU A 145 13.35 21.37 -10.06
N ASP A 146 13.40 20.15 -10.61
CA ASP A 146 14.52 19.71 -11.46
C ASP A 146 14.68 20.58 -12.72
N TYR A 147 13.57 21.03 -13.32
CA TYR A 147 13.60 21.95 -14.45
C TYR A 147 14.21 23.30 -14.07
N ASN A 148 13.82 23.85 -12.92
CA ASN A 148 14.37 25.10 -12.39
C ASN A 148 15.86 24.95 -12.02
N HIS A 149 16.29 23.77 -11.56
CA HIS A 149 17.69 23.47 -11.23
C HIS A 149 18.55 23.06 -12.44
N SER A 150 17.98 22.98 -13.64
CA SER A 150 18.68 22.47 -14.83
C SER A 150 19.94 23.25 -15.21
N LEU A 151 19.95 24.55 -14.91
CA LEU A 151 21.10 25.46 -15.11
C LEU A 151 22.04 25.51 -13.91
N ASN A 152 21.72 24.84 -12.81
CA ASN A 152 22.48 24.90 -11.58
C ASN A 152 23.51 23.75 -11.50
N LEU A 153 24.65 24.06 -10.89
CA LEU A 153 25.62 23.08 -10.41
C LEU A 153 25.96 23.32 -8.95
N ARG A 154 26.22 22.22 -8.24
CA ARG A 154 26.70 22.22 -6.85
C ARG A 154 28.20 22.03 -6.83
N PHE A 155 28.91 22.99 -6.24
CA PHE A 155 30.33 22.93 -5.96
C PHE A 155 30.55 22.64 -4.47
N CYS A 156 31.10 21.48 -4.15
CA CYS A 156 31.45 21.08 -2.79
C CYS A 156 32.98 21.16 -2.61
N GLY A 157 33.45 21.53 -1.42
CA GLY A 157 34.88 21.56 -1.10
C GLY A 157 35.59 22.90 -1.35
N LEU A 158 34.85 23.94 -1.76
CA LEU A 158 35.36 25.30 -1.91
C LEU A 158 35.27 26.05 -0.57
N HIS A 159 36.42 26.46 -0.03
CA HIS A 159 36.47 27.19 1.24
C HIS A 159 36.02 28.63 1.05
N GLU A 160 35.19 29.09 1.97
CA GLU A 160 34.72 30.47 2.09
C GLU A 160 35.93 31.39 2.32
N LEU A 161 36.03 32.51 1.61
CA LEU A 161 37.16 33.42 1.80
C LEU A 161 37.13 34.07 3.19
N ARG A 162 35.92 34.40 3.64
CA ARG A 162 35.65 35.04 4.94
C ARG A 162 34.22 34.74 5.40
N SER A 163 33.99 34.86 6.71
CA SER A 163 32.64 34.85 7.25
C SER A 163 31.85 36.03 6.70
N GLY A 164 30.75 35.76 5.98
CA GLY A 164 29.93 36.79 5.36
C GLY A 164 30.46 37.32 4.02
N GLU A 165 31.06 36.46 3.20
CA GLU A 165 31.44 36.81 1.83
C GLU A 165 30.25 37.26 0.98
N THR A 166 30.50 38.20 0.06
CA THR A 166 29.45 38.70 -0.84
C THR A 166 29.22 37.73 -2.00
N TRP A 167 28.09 37.91 -2.70
CA TRP A 167 27.78 37.06 -3.85
C TRP A 167 28.80 37.26 -5.00
N GLU A 168 29.36 38.46 -5.16
CA GLU A 168 30.41 38.77 -6.15
C GLU A 168 31.73 38.05 -5.82
N GLU A 169 32.11 38.03 -4.54
CA GLU A 169 33.30 37.30 -4.07
C GLU A 169 33.16 35.80 -4.35
N THR A 170 32.00 35.24 -4.03
CA THR A 170 31.67 33.83 -4.29
C THR A 170 31.68 33.52 -5.79
N THR A 171 31.11 34.41 -6.60
CA THR A 171 31.09 34.27 -8.07
C THR A 171 32.51 34.24 -8.64
N THR A 172 33.36 35.17 -8.18
CA THR A 172 34.76 35.24 -8.59
C THR A 172 35.53 33.99 -8.18
N LEU A 173 35.27 33.44 -6.99
CA LEU A 173 35.86 32.18 -6.52
C LEU A 173 35.50 31.01 -7.44
N VAL A 174 34.22 30.88 -7.82
CA VAL A 174 33.76 29.81 -8.72
C VAL A 174 34.37 29.97 -10.11
N GLN A 175 34.36 31.19 -10.68
CA GLN A 175 34.97 31.46 -11.98
C GLN A 175 36.47 31.17 -12.01
N LYS A 176 37.21 31.60 -10.98
CA LYS A 176 38.63 31.30 -10.82
C LYS A 176 38.88 29.81 -10.70
N THR A 177 38.04 29.09 -9.95
CA THR A 177 38.14 27.63 -9.84
C THR A 177 37.95 26.95 -11.20
N ILE A 178 36.95 27.38 -11.98
CA ILE A 178 36.71 26.85 -13.33
C ILE A 178 37.92 27.11 -14.25
N LEU A 179 38.46 28.33 -14.22
CA LEU A 179 39.64 28.68 -15.03
C LEU A 179 40.87 27.87 -14.62
N ASP A 180 41.22 27.87 -13.33
CA ASP A 180 42.46 27.27 -12.82
C ASP A 180 42.43 25.73 -12.88
N LYS A 181 41.30 25.11 -12.52
CA LYS A 181 41.19 23.65 -12.39
C LYS A 181 40.67 22.96 -13.64
N LEU A 182 39.80 23.61 -14.42
CA LEU A 182 39.22 23.02 -15.63
C LEU A 182 39.86 23.54 -16.92
N GLN A 183 40.62 24.64 -16.87
CA GLN A 183 41.23 25.32 -18.02
C GLN A 183 40.18 25.72 -19.06
N LEU A 184 39.02 26.18 -18.58
CA LEU A 184 37.92 26.67 -19.41
C LEU A 184 37.90 28.19 -19.39
N SER A 185 37.41 28.81 -20.46
CA SER A 185 37.18 30.25 -20.51
C SER A 185 36.22 30.70 -19.41
N SER A 186 36.34 31.96 -18.98
CA SER A 186 35.40 32.55 -18.02
C SER A 186 33.97 32.46 -18.55
N MET A 187 33.07 31.94 -17.73
CA MET A 187 31.65 31.78 -18.03
C MET A 187 30.83 32.74 -17.16
N ASN A 188 29.69 33.18 -17.71
CA ASN A 188 28.76 34.03 -16.98
C ASN A 188 27.89 33.19 -16.04
N LEU A 189 27.80 33.66 -14.80
CA LEU A 189 26.94 33.08 -13.77
C LEU A 189 25.90 34.12 -13.38
N GLU A 190 24.63 33.72 -13.32
CA GLU A 190 23.54 34.63 -12.97
C GLU A 190 23.44 34.81 -11.46
N HIS A 191 23.52 33.71 -10.72
CA HIS A 191 23.38 33.72 -9.27
C HIS A 191 24.27 32.65 -8.65
N VAL A 192 25.00 33.03 -7.61
CA VAL A 192 25.92 32.14 -6.89
C VAL A 192 25.76 32.39 -5.40
N HIS A 193 25.50 31.33 -4.64
CA HIS A 193 25.31 31.43 -3.20
C HIS A 193 25.69 30.14 -2.47
N HIS A 194 26.04 30.29 -1.19
CA HIS A 194 26.26 29.16 -0.29
C HIS A 194 24.93 28.57 0.17
N VAL A 195 24.87 27.25 0.25
CA VAL A 195 23.71 26.48 0.70
C VAL A 195 24.06 25.66 1.92
N GLY A 196 23.17 25.72 2.91
CA GLY A 196 23.27 24.98 4.16
C GLY A 196 23.82 25.81 5.33
N PRO A 197 23.82 25.22 6.54
CA PRO A 197 24.35 25.87 7.73
C PRO A 197 25.88 25.95 7.69
N LEU A 198 26.43 27.00 8.31
CA LEU A 198 27.89 27.14 8.43
C LEU A 198 28.44 26.00 9.29
N ASN A 199 29.51 25.35 8.81
CA ASN A 199 30.17 24.27 9.52
C ASN A 199 31.69 24.54 9.58
N PRO A 200 32.31 24.56 10.78
CA PRO A 200 33.74 24.81 10.91
C PRO A 200 34.62 23.69 10.35
N LEU A 201 34.12 22.46 10.22
CA LEU A 201 34.88 21.30 9.73
C LEU A 201 34.80 21.15 8.21
N HIS A 202 33.70 21.60 7.59
CA HIS A 202 33.42 21.35 6.19
C HIS A 202 32.88 22.60 5.50
N PRO A 203 33.46 23.02 4.37
CA PRO A 203 32.93 24.15 3.62
C PRO A 203 31.51 23.88 3.12
N ARG A 204 30.67 24.93 3.10
CA ARG A 204 29.31 24.83 2.56
C ARG A 204 29.33 24.54 1.05
N THR A 205 28.25 23.95 0.57
CA THR A 205 28.10 23.73 -0.87
C THR A 205 27.70 25.05 -1.52
N ILE A 206 28.36 25.40 -2.61
CA ILE A 206 27.98 26.55 -3.43
C ILE A 206 27.05 26.07 -4.53
N VAL A 207 25.90 26.71 -4.70
CA VAL A 207 25.05 26.55 -5.88
C VAL A 207 25.34 27.70 -6.83
N ALA A 208 25.72 27.37 -8.05
CA ALA A 208 25.98 28.34 -9.12
C ALA A 208 25.04 28.09 -10.30
N GLN A 209 24.27 29.11 -10.65
CA GLN A 209 23.39 29.14 -11.80
C GLN A 209 24.13 29.72 -13.01
N PHE A 210 24.15 28.95 -14.09
CA PHE A 210 24.78 29.34 -15.36
C PHE A 210 23.77 30.04 -16.25
N GLU A 211 24.22 31.05 -17.00
CA GLU A 211 23.38 31.72 -18.01
C GLU A 211 23.01 30.78 -19.17
N LYS A 212 23.94 29.88 -19.55
CA LYS A 212 23.79 28.97 -20.68
C LYS A 212 23.91 27.52 -20.26
N PHE A 213 22.97 26.69 -20.73
CA PHE A 213 23.00 25.25 -20.49
C PHE A 213 24.25 24.55 -21.06
N ALA A 214 24.74 25.03 -22.21
CA ALA A 214 25.95 24.47 -22.85
C ALA A 214 27.22 24.65 -21.99
N ASP A 215 27.34 25.81 -21.33
CA ASP A 215 28.46 26.14 -20.46
C ASP A 215 28.42 25.25 -19.21
N ARG A 216 27.23 25.16 -18.60
CA ARG A 216 26.94 24.24 -17.50
C ARG A 216 27.33 22.79 -17.83
N GLU A 217 26.91 22.26 -18.97
CA GLU A 217 27.22 20.88 -19.36
C GLU A 217 28.72 20.68 -19.64
N THR A 218 29.39 21.71 -20.18
CA THR A 218 30.84 21.69 -20.42
C THR A 218 31.62 21.63 -19.10
N VAL A 219 31.24 22.43 -18.10
CA VAL A 219 31.83 22.39 -16.75
C VAL A 219 31.61 21.03 -16.10
N LEU A 220 30.38 20.53 -16.11
CA LEU A 220 30.06 19.23 -15.51
C LEU A 220 30.85 18.07 -16.15
N ARG A 221 30.97 18.06 -17.48
CA ARG A 221 31.74 17.05 -18.22
C ARG A 221 33.22 17.08 -17.84
N ASN A 222 33.79 18.27 -17.70
CA ASN A 222 35.17 18.48 -17.31
C ASN A 222 35.41 18.29 -15.79
N GLY A 223 34.37 18.28 -14.96
CA GLY A 223 34.47 18.10 -13.50
C GLY A 223 35.26 16.85 -13.08
N ARG A 224 35.33 15.82 -13.93
CA ARG A 224 36.18 14.63 -13.71
C ARG A 224 37.67 14.95 -13.57
N LYS A 225 38.14 16.05 -14.15
CA LYS A 225 39.53 16.55 -14.05
C LYS A 225 39.88 17.00 -12.62
N MET A 226 38.88 17.35 -11.82
CA MET A 226 39.06 17.79 -10.43
C MET A 226 39.14 16.63 -9.43
N LYS A 227 39.19 15.37 -9.91
CA LYS A 227 39.50 14.26 -9.03
C LYS A 227 40.82 14.53 -8.30
N ARG A 228 40.84 14.29 -6.99
CA ARG A 228 41.96 14.50 -6.06
C ARG A 228 42.22 15.95 -5.62
N SER A 229 41.48 16.95 -6.11
CA SER A 229 41.60 18.31 -5.58
C SER A 229 40.83 18.55 -4.29
N GLY A 230 40.00 17.59 -3.86
CA GLY A 230 39.03 17.76 -2.76
C GLY A 230 37.77 18.53 -3.16
N ILE A 231 37.68 19.01 -4.42
CA ILE A 231 36.54 19.74 -4.94
C ILE A 231 35.68 18.82 -5.81
N PHE A 232 34.38 18.85 -5.61
CA PHE A 232 33.41 18.03 -6.35
C PHE A 232 32.37 18.92 -7.01
N ILE A 233 32.07 18.63 -8.29
CA ILE A 233 30.97 19.25 -9.04
C ILE A 233 29.90 18.21 -9.26
N ASN A 234 28.69 18.51 -8.81
CA ASN A 234 27.51 17.67 -8.99
C ASN A 234 26.39 18.46 -9.65
N GLU A 235 25.45 17.73 -10.25
CA GLU A 235 24.18 18.31 -10.70
C GLU A 235 23.37 18.74 -9.48
N ASP A 236 22.68 19.88 -9.59
CA ASP A 236 21.65 20.25 -8.63
C ASP A 236 20.34 19.55 -8.99
N LEU A 237 19.87 18.66 -8.12
CA LEU A 237 18.67 17.83 -8.34
C LEU A 237 17.76 17.96 -7.13
N CYS A 238 16.46 17.81 -7.32
CA CYS A 238 15.50 17.72 -6.23
C CYS A 238 15.78 16.49 -5.35
N ALA A 239 15.29 16.50 -4.11
CA ALA A 239 15.54 15.43 -3.15
C ALA A 239 15.10 14.03 -3.67
N ALA A 240 13.97 13.96 -4.38
CA ALA A 240 13.47 12.72 -4.96
C ALA A 240 14.43 12.17 -6.04
N SER A 241 14.91 13.03 -6.94
CA SER A 241 15.88 12.66 -7.98
C SER A 241 17.25 12.27 -7.39
N GLN A 242 17.70 12.94 -6.33
CA GLN A 242 18.90 12.54 -5.58
C GLN A 242 18.74 11.16 -4.92
N ALA A 243 17.56 10.84 -4.36
CA ALA A 243 17.29 9.53 -3.77
C ALA A 243 17.33 8.42 -4.83
N ILE A 244 16.74 8.66 -6.01
CA ILE A 244 16.83 7.73 -7.15
C ILE A 244 18.28 7.55 -7.58
N GLN A 245 19.04 8.64 -7.74
CA GLN A 245 20.45 8.55 -8.12
C GLN A 245 21.28 7.78 -7.08
N SER A 246 21.03 8.00 -5.80
CA SER A 246 21.68 7.28 -4.69
C SER A 246 21.38 5.79 -4.72
N SER A 247 20.15 5.40 -5.05
CA SER A 247 19.73 4.00 -5.19
C SER A 247 20.45 3.27 -6.33
N GLN A 248 20.92 4.00 -7.34
CA GLN A 248 21.66 3.45 -8.49
C GLN A 248 23.17 3.33 -8.25
N LEU A 249 23.71 3.92 -7.18
CA LEU A 249 25.15 3.88 -6.86
C LEU A 249 25.70 2.45 -6.68
N PRO A 250 25.00 1.50 -6.02
CA PRO A 250 25.47 0.13 -5.91
C PRO A 250 25.61 -0.55 -7.28
N GLN A 251 24.61 -0.38 -8.14
CA GLN A 251 24.62 -0.93 -9.49
C GLN A 251 25.74 -0.32 -10.33
N LEU A 252 25.92 1.01 -10.28
CA LEU A 252 27.03 1.70 -10.92
C LEU A 252 28.40 1.13 -10.51
N LYS A 253 28.59 0.88 -9.20
CA LYS A 253 29.83 0.30 -8.67
C LYS A 253 30.03 -1.13 -9.19
N GLN A 254 28.99 -1.95 -9.23
CA GLN A 254 29.07 -3.31 -9.75
C GLN A 254 29.42 -3.32 -11.23
N THR A 255 28.72 -2.54 -12.06
CA THR A 255 28.99 -2.46 -13.50
C THR A 255 30.41 -2.00 -13.81
N ARG A 256 30.98 -1.12 -12.99
CA ARG A 256 32.40 -0.72 -13.10
C ARG A 256 33.36 -1.84 -12.69
N LYS A 257 33.01 -2.66 -11.69
CA LYS A 257 33.79 -3.85 -11.31
C LYS A 257 33.80 -4.90 -12.42
N ASP A 258 32.69 -5.02 -13.14
CA ASP A 258 32.54 -5.93 -14.28
C ASP A 258 33.31 -5.46 -15.54
N GLY A 259 34.11 -4.39 -15.44
CA GLY A 259 34.93 -3.85 -16.53
C GLY A 259 34.19 -2.93 -17.51
N LYS A 260 32.88 -2.72 -17.34
CA LYS A 260 32.09 -1.85 -18.23
C LYS A 260 32.25 -0.37 -17.86
N ILE A 261 32.10 0.51 -18.86
CA ILE A 261 32.13 1.96 -18.64
C ILE A 261 30.74 2.41 -18.22
N ALA A 262 30.57 2.78 -16.95
CA ALA A 262 29.28 3.25 -16.43
C ALA A 262 29.35 4.65 -15.79
N SER A 263 28.32 5.45 -16.05
CA SER A 263 28.14 6.80 -15.50
C SER A 263 26.68 7.11 -15.22
N LEU A 264 26.43 7.86 -14.15
CA LEU A 264 25.11 8.43 -13.87
C LEU A 264 24.97 9.77 -14.57
N LYS A 265 23.83 10.01 -15.22
CA LYS A 265 23.41 11.32 -15.73
C LYS A 265 21.97 11.52 -15.28
N TYR A 266 21.67 12.61 -14.57
CA TYR A 266 20.36 12.82 -13.96
C TYR A 266 19.98 11.60 -13.07
N THR A 267 18.81 11.00 -13.30
CA THR A 267 18.31 9.78 -12.66
C THR A 267 18.57 8.50 -13.46
N LYS A 268 19.45 8.51 -14.47
CA LYS A 268 19.70 7.36 -15.35
C LYS A 268 21.14 6.86 -15.24
N LEU A 269 21.27 5.53 -15.15
CA LEU A 269 22.54 4.82 -15.28
C LEU A 269 22.83 4.53 -16.75
N ILE A 270 23.85 5.19 -17.30
CA ILE A 270 24.34 4.97 -18.65
C ILE A 270 25.50 3.97 -18.58
N THR A 271 25.33 2.83 -19.25
CA THR A 271 26.36 1.79 -19.41
C THR A 271 26.80 1.74 -20.85
N LYS A 272 28.11 1.65 -21.08
CA LYS A 272 28.73 1.42 -22.37
C LYS A 272 29.63 0.20 -22.27
N ASP A 273 29.51 -0.69 -23.23
CA ASP A 273 30.43 -1.82 -23.34
C ASP A 273 31.80 -1.29 -23.81
N CYS A 274 32.86 -1.80 -23.21
CA CYS A 274 34.21 -1.58 -23.72
C CYS A 274 34.42 -2.57 -24.87
N HIS A 275 34.35 -2.10 -26.12
CA HIS A 275 34.90 -2.87 -27.23
C HIS A 275 36.42 -2.84 -27.09
N VAL A 276 36.97 -3.88 -26.47
CA VAL A 276 38.35 -4.25 -26.71
C VAL A 276 38.33 -4.91 -28.08
N GLU A 277 38.63 -4.16 -29.14
CA GLU A 277 39.02 -4.80 -30.40
C GLU A 277 40.18 -5.72 -30.08
N GLN A 278 39.91 -7.02 -30.16
CA GLN A 278 40.95 -8.04 -30.11
C GLN A 278 41.76 -7.91 -31.39
N THR A 279 42.73 -7.00 -31.41
CA THR A 279 43.80 -7.06 -32.39
C THR A 279 44.62 -8.29 -32.06
N ASN A 280 44.29 -9.39 -32.73
CA ASN A 280 45.09 -10.61 -32.72
C ASN A 280 46.44 -10.33 -33.42
N THR A 281 47.38 -9.70 -32.72
CA THR A 281 48.78 -9.64 -33.13
C THR A 281 49.68 -10.01 -31.95
N THR A 282 49.95 -11.30 -31.86
CA THR A 282 50.79 -11.99 -30.87
C THR A 282 52.27 -11.54 -30.86
N THR A 283 52.65 -10.44 -31.52
CA THR A 283 54.06 -10.04 -31.67
C THR A 283 54.38 -8.68 -31.05
N THR A 284 53.38 -7.90 -30.61
CA THR A 284 53.61 -6.58 -29.96
C THR A 284 53.32 -6.61 -28.45
N MET A 285 53.26 -7.79 -27.85
CA MET A 285 53.05 -8.02 -26.42
C MET A 285 54.35 -8.07 -25.59
N MET A 286 55.49 -7.66 -26.17
CA MET A 286 56.74 -7.47 -25.43
C MET A 286 57.17 -5.99 -25.30
N TYR A 287 56.63 -5.07 -26.10
CA TYR A 287 57.11 -3.68 -26.11
C TYR A 287 56.27 -2.66 -25.32
N TYR A 288 55.03 -2.98 -24.93
CA TYR A 288 54.18 -2.00 -24.22
C TYR A 288 53.80 -2.39 -22.77
N CYS A 289 54.12 -3.60 -22.31
CA CYS A 289 53.91 -3.97 -20.90
C CYS A 289 54.97 -3.38 -19.96
N PHE A 290 56.12 -2.95 -20.48
CA PHE A 290 57.19 -2.36 -19.66
C PHE A 290 56.94 -0.88 -19.31
N ASN A 291 56.16 -0.14 -20.11
CA ASN A 291 55.99 1.30 -19.92
C ASN A 291 54.82 1.72 -19.02
N TYR A 292 53.89 0.82 -18.67
CA TYR A 292 52.74 1.19 -17.82
C TYR A 292 52.88 0.75 -16.34
N CYS A 293 53.86 -0.08 -16.02
CA CYS A 293 54.17 -0.43 -14.62
C CYS A 293 55.29 0.44 -14.00
N PHE A 294 56.11 1.15 -14.79
CA PHE A 294 57.21 1.94 -14.23
C PHE A 294 56.80 3.34 -13.71
N ASN A 295 55.70 3.92 -14.19
CA ASN A 295 55.22 5.23 -13.71
C ASN A 295 54.33 5.17 -12.45
N LYS A 296 54.30 4.02 -11.76
CA LYS A 296 53.53 3.84 -10.52
C LYS A 296 54.39 3.68 -9.27
N SER A 297 55.71 3.82 -9.38
CA SER A 297 56.66 3.67 -8.27
C SER A 297 57.64 4.83 -8.05
N CYS A 298 57.54 5.91 -8.82
CA CYS A 298 58.33 7.12 -8.58
C CYS A 298 57.40 8.33 -8.67
N GLU A 299 56.81 8.73 -7.54
CA GLU A 299 56.51 10.12 -7.18
C GLU A 299 55.96 10.11 -5.75
N ASN A 300 56.86 10.46 -4.84
CA ASN A 300 56.59 10.90 -3.47
C ASN A 300 55.73 12.17 -3.46
#